data_AF-A0A937EYS1-F1
#
_entry.id   AF-A0A937EYS1-F1
#
_cell.length_a   1.000
_cell.length_b   1.000
_cell.length_c   1.000
_cell.angle_alpha   90.00
_cell.angle_beta   90.00
_cell.angle_gamma   90.00
#
_symmetry.space_group_name_H-M   'P 1'
#
loop_
_entity.id
_entity.type
_entity.pdbx_description
1 polymer ?
#
loop_
_entity_poly.entity_id
_entity_poly.type
_entity_poly.pdbx_seq_one_letter_code
_entity_poly.pdbx_strand_id
1 'polypeptide(L)'
;MPSDGEKLMTRTIAITTTLGFLFISAVPFPATAGAQIIQLAQQSPAANTANTIPFLSPAPPDTGEPTTGAERGGATRDPIVALVPLIKSAKTQLDMRWGLTTVDRPTFWFHLPDQLLANHPAEFTLRDGAGKIVYQTKFITPATAPVTFKVVVPTTVSPLTVHQPYYWQLAMEIPEVDDRRMITGLIQRVSSSTQLQQQLTLTKTPLERAVVYARNGIWYDALTLLGNEKQSGRQDSTITAAWTDLLKQIQLQGIAAAPIRSLNNEN
;
A
#
# COMPACT_ATOMS: atom_id res chain seq x y z
N MET A 1 -56.43 -19.32 97.44
CA MET A 1 -55.48 -19.26 98.57
C MET A 1 -54.28 -20.11 98.22
N PRO A 2 -53.04 -19.67 98.51
CA PRO A 2 -52.59 -18.33 98.90
C PRO A 2 -51.78 -17.67 97.76
N SER A 3 -51.73 -16.34 97.59
CA SER A 3 -51.17 -15.32 98.50
C SER A 3 -49.65 -15.49 98.61
N ASP A 4 -48.78 -14.48 98.56
CA ASP A 4 -48.81 -13.05 98.86
C ASP A 4 -47.70 -12.40 97.98
N GLY A 5 -47.65 -11.11 97.65
CA GLY A 5 -48.10 -9.95 98.41
C GLY A 5 -46.94 -9.39 99.25
N GLU A 6 -46.14 -8.47 98.71
CA GLU A 6 -45.47 -7.37 99.44
C GLU A 6 -44.81 -6.46 98.37
N LYS A 7 -45.34 -5.27 98.04
CA LYS A 7 -45.43 -3.97 98.75
C LYS A 7 -44.10 -3.31 99.15
N LEU A 8 -43.85 -2.20 98.42
CA LEU A 8 -43.27 -0.90 98.82
C LEU A 8 -41.89 -0.84 99.49
N MET A 9 -40.96 -0.08 98.89
CA MET A 9 -40.75 1.33 99.28
C MET A 9 -39.72 2.05 98.39
N THR A 10 -40.08 3.29 98.08
CA THR A 10 -39.34 4.38 97.44
C THR A 10 -38.00 4.71 98.10
N ARG A 11 -36.93 4.97 97.32
CA ARG A 11 -36.00 6.12 97.54
C ARG A 11 -35.35 6.59 96.23
N THR A 12 -35.51 7.89 95.99
CA THR A 12 -34.93 8.74 94.94
C THR A 12 -33.41 8.77 94.94
N ILE A 13 -32.76 8.68 93.76
CA ILE A 13 -31.50 9.40 93.46
C ILE A 13 -31.54 9.83 91.99
N ALA A 14 -31.40 11.14 91.75
CA ALA A 14 -31.29 11.76 90.44
C ALA A 14 -29.87 11.58 89.88
N ILE A 15 -29.73 11.22 88.60
CA ILE A 15 -28.51 11.45 87.84
C ILE A 15 -28.87 11.97 86.45
N THR A 16 -28.54 13.23 86.26
CA THR A 16 -28.57 14.00 85.03
C THR A 16 -27.57 13.43 84.04
N THR A 17 -27.96 13.10 82.82
CA THR A 17 -27.00 12.93 81.72
C THR A 17 -27.60 13.41 80.42
N THR A 18 -27.11 14.57 80.00
CA THR A 18 -27.28 15.23 78.71
C THR A 18 -26.71 14.33 77.61
N LEU A 19 -27.53 13.93 76.64
CA LEU A 19 -27.04 13.35 75.39
C LEU A 19 -27.27 14.37 74.26
N GLY A 20 -26.17 15.03 73.89
CA GLY A 20 -26.11 15.98 72.79
C GLY A 20 -26.22 15.27 71.44
N PHE A 21 -27.09 15.80 70.57
CA PHE A 21 -27.17 15.41 69.17
C PHE A 21 -25.92 15.90 68.42
N LEU A 22 -25.18 14.97 67.82
CA LEU A 22 -24.11 15.25 66.86
C LEU A 22 -24.72 15.78 65.56
N PHE A 23 -24.56 17.08 65.31
CA PHE A 23 -24.74 17.66 63.98
C PHE A 23 -23.50 17.33 63.13
N ILE A 24 -23.66 16.49 62.12
CA ILE A 24 -22.65 16.33 61.06
C ILE A 24 -22.87 17.48 60.07
N SER A 25 -22.03 18.50 60.13
CA SER A 25 -21.95 19.53 59.10
C SER A 25 -21.30 18.96 57.84
N ALA A 26 -22.08 18.85 56.76
CA ALA A 26 -21.57 18.54 55.44
C ALA A 26 -20.79 19.75 54.91
N VAL A 27 -19.50 19.56 54.66
CA VAL A 27 -18.66 20.56 53.98
C VAL A 27 -18.94 20.47 52.48
N PRO A 28 -19.39 21.55 51.79
CA PRO A 28 -19.56 21.52 50.36
C PRO A 28 -18.19 21.60 49.67
N PHE A 29 -17.85 20.57 48.90
CA PHE A 29 -16.71 20.64 47.98
C PHE A 29 -17.06 21.55 46.78
N PRO A 30 -16.17 22.47 46.37
CA PRO A 30 -16.36 23.23 45.14
C PRO A 30 -16.15 22.31 43.93
N ALA A 31 -17.20 22.09 43.16
CA ALA A 31 -17.15 21.40 41.87
C ALA A 31 -16.63 22.35 40.79
N THR A 32 -15.31 22.43 40.62
CA THR A 32 -14.70 23.10 39.47
C THR A 32 -13.37 22.43 39.10
N ALA A 33 -13.43 21.41 38.25
CA ALA A 33 -12.37 21.03 37.31
C ALA A 33 -12.80 19.76 36.56
N GLY A 34 -13.41 19.91 35.38
CA GLY A 34 -13.78 18.74 34.58
C GLY A 34 -14.66 19.05 33.37
N ALA A 35 -14.36 20.09 32.62
CA ALA A 35 -15.05 20.35 31.35
C ALA A 35 -14.09 20.95 30.31
N GLN A 36 -13.01 20.21 29.99
CA GLN A 36 -12.21 20.44 28.79
C GLN A 36 -11.63 19.13 28.25
N ILE A 37 -12.48 18.13 27.95
CA ILE A 37 -12.04 16.98 27.13
C ILE A 37 -13.20 16.48 26.26
N ILE A 38 -13.75 17.30 25.36
CA ILE A 38 -14.31 16.83 24.09
C ILE A 38 -14.08 17.93 23.04
N GLN A 39 -12.85 18.03 22.53
CA GLN A 39 -12.61 18.75 21.27
C GLN A 39 -11.41 18.20 20.49
N LEU A 40 -11.28 16.87 20.43
CA LEU A 40 -10.30 16.20 19.56
C LEU A 40 -10.94 15.18 18.60
N ALA A 41 -12.26 15.17 18.42
CA ALA A 41 -12.96 14.22 17.54
C ALA A 41 -13.69 14.87 16.34
N GLN A 42 -13.34 16.10 15.96
CA GLN A 42 -13.85 16.75 14.74
C GLN A 42 -12.74 17.45 13.94
N GLN A 43 -11.60 16.78 13.80
CA GLN A 43 -10.76 17.01 12.62
C GLN A 43 -10.99 15.85 11.66
N SER A 44 -12.19 15.80 11.09
CA SER A 44 -12.34 15.22 9.77
C SER A 44 -11.35 15.96 8.86
N PRO A 45 -10.42 15.28 8.16
CA PRO A 45 -9.73 15.93 7.07
C PRO A 45 -10.81 16.41 6.11
N ALA A 46 -10.81 17.71 5.84
CA ALA A 46 -11.72 18.33 4.90
C ALA A 46 -11.82 17.45 3.65
N ALA A 47 -13.04 17.08 3.28
CA ALA A 47 -13.37 16.45 2.02
C ALA A 47 -13.05 17.44 0.89
N ASN A 48 -11.78 17.51 0.49
CA ASN A 48 -11.26 18.31 -0.62
C ASN A 48 -9.96 17.72 -1.20
N THR A 49 -9.81 16.40 -1.18
CA THR A 49 -8.75 15.64 -1.88
C THR A 49 -9.35 14.44 -2.61
N ALA A 50 -10.40 14.66 -3.40
CA ALA A 50 -11.15 13.59 -4.06
C ALA A 50 -10.32 12.71 -5.03
N ASN A 51 -9.09 13.12 -5.38
CA ASN A 51 -8.29 12.46 -6.41
C ASN A 51 -6.92 11.95 -5.92
N THR A 52 -6.58 12.13 -4.63
CA THR A 52 -5.26 11.71 -4.13
C THR A 52 -5.28 10.24 -3.72
N ILE A 53 -4.40 9.44 -4.33
CA ILE A 53 -4.24 8.01 -4.04
C ILE A 53 -3.03 7.81 -3.12
N PRO A 54 -3.18 7.79 -1.78
CA PRO A 54 -2.02 7.57 -0.91
C PRO A 54 -1.55 6.12 -1.03
N PHE A 55 -0.31 5.93 -1.50
CA PHE A 55 0.37 4.66 -1.46
C PHE A 55 1.12 4.51 -0.13
N LEU A 56 0.75 3.48 0.64
CA LEU A 56 1.44 3.16 1.89
C LEU A 56 2.43 2.03 1.61
N SER A 57 3.70 2.40 1.42
CA SER A 57 4.73 1.41 1.11
C SER A 57 4.81 0.35 2.22
N PRO A 58 4.68 -0.94 1.86
CA PRO A 58 4.82 -2.01 2.84
C PRO A 58 6.27 -2.14 3.31
N ALA A 59 6.47 -2.85 4.42
CA ALA A 59 7.80 -3.21 4.88
C ALA A 59 8.52 -4.05 3.80
N PRO A 60 9.75 -3.69 3.43
CA PRO A 60 10.50 -4.43 2.42
C PRO A 60 10.74 -5.87 2.87
N PRO A 61 10.79 -6.84 1.95
CA PRO A 61 11.10 -8.22 2.27
C PRO A 61 12.54 -8.33 2.77
N ASP A 62 12.79 -9.27 3.68
CA ASP A 62 14.14 -9.59 4.18
C ASP A 62 14.95 -10.44 3.17
N THR A 63 14.69 -10.25 1.88
CA THR A 63 15.48 -10.87 0.82
C THR A 63 16.84 -10.19 0.81
N GLY A 64 17.89 -10.93 1.18
CA GLY A 64 19.26 -10.43 1.28
C GLY A 64 19.93 -10.13 -0.06
N GLU A 65 19.17 -10.03 -1.14
CA GLU A 65 19.65 -9.89 -2.49
C GLU A 65 19.31 -8.48 -2.99
N PRO A 66 20.31 -7.62 -3.25
CA PRO A 66 20.08 -6.34 -3.89
C PRO A 66 19.55 -6.57 -5.32
N THR A 67 18.46 -5.91 -5.72
CA THR A 67 18.09 -5.87 -7.16
C THR A 67 18.88 -4.85 -7.95
N THR A 68 19.82 -4.16 -7.32
CA THR A 68 20.76 -3.33 -8.05
C THR A 68 21.68 -4.28 -8.81
N GLY A 69 21.21 -4.74 -9.96
CA GLY A 69 22.07 -5.33 -10.98
C GLY A 69 23.16 -4.30 -11.27
N ALA A 70 24.30 -4.50 -10.62
CA ALA A 70 25.55 -3.82 -10.89
C ALA A 70 25.45 -2.30 -11.15
N GLU A 71 25.42 -1.50 -10.09
CA GLU A 71 26.10 -0.18 -10.12
C GLU A 71 27.64 -0.36 -10.13
N ARG A 72 28.16 -1.25 -11.00
CA ARG A 72 29.59 -1.34 -11.29
C ARG A 72 29.88 -0.51 -12.54
N GLY A 73 30.13 0.78 -12.29
CA GLY A 73 30.90 1.64 -13.18
C GLY A 73 30.08 2.39 -14.24
N GLY A 74 29.99 3.71 -14.07
CA GLY A 74 29.59 4.63 -15.13
C GLY A 74 28.15 5.13 -15.01
N ALA A 75 27.98 6.24 -14.30
CA ALA A 75 26.78 7.05 -14.42
C ALA A 75 26.53 7.44 -15.89
N THR A 76 25.23 7.52 -16.24
CA THR A 76 24.68 8.20 -17.43
C THR A 76 24.61 7.38 -18.73
N ARG A 77 23.69 6.41 -18.84
CA ARG A 77 23.05 6.02 -20.12
C ARG A 77 21.59 5.60 -19.85
N ASP A 78 20.64 6.48 -20.16
CA ASP A 78 19.26 6.45 -19.68
C ASP A 78 18.57 5.07 -19.83
N PRO A 79 18.20 4.43 -18.71
CA PRO A 79 17.71 3.06 -18.71
C PRO A 79 16.20 3.03 -18.98
N ILE A 80 15.75 1.90 -19.54
CA ILE A 80 14.35 1.45 -19.51
C ILE A 80 13.76 1.74 -18.13
N VAL A 81 12.58 2.37 -18.06
CA VAL A 81 11.98 2.78 -16.79
C VAL A 81 10.93 1.76 -16.37
N ALA A 82 11.08 1.16 -15.19
CA ALA A 82 10.04 0.33 -14.59
C ALA A 82 9.15 1.19 -13.70
N LEU A 83 7.82 1.07 -13.85
CA LEU A 83 6.84 1.79 -13.05
C LEU A 83 6.61 1.04 -11.73
N VAL A 84 7.66 0.94 -10.93
CA VAL A 84 7.69 0.21 -9.65
C VAL A 84 8.43 1.06 -8.60
N PRO A 85 7.97 1.12 -7.34
CA PRO A 85 8.64 1.89 -6.29
C PRO A 85 10.07 1.43 -6.06
N LEU A 86 10.95 2.38 -5.76
CA LEU A 86 12.25 2.12 -5.15
C LEU A 86 12.11 2.17 -3.64
N ILE A 87 12.46 1.07 -2.97
CA ILE A 87 12.35 0.90 -1.52
C ILE A 87 13.70 0.43 -0.99
N LYS A 88 14.14 0.97 0.14
CA LYS A 88 15.38 0.53 0.79
C LYS A 88 15.22 -0.85 1.38
N SER A 89 16.08 -1.79 0.99
CA SER A 89 16.16 -3.11 1.61
C SER A 89 16.52 -2.97 3.10
N ALA A 90 15.75 -3.63 3.99
CA ALA A 90 16.05 -3.62 5.42
C ALA A 90 17.44 -4.22 5.73
N LYS A 91 17.84 -5.24 4.98
CA LYS A 91 19.08 -5.98 5.22
C LYS A 91 20.30 -5.32 4.60
N THR A 92 20.21 -4.86 3.35
CA THR A 92 21.37 -4.34 2.61
C THR A 92 21.45 -2.82 2.64
N GLN A 93 20.37 -2.13 3.02
CA GLN A 93 20.22 -0.66 2.96
C GLN A 93 20.35 -0.07 1.54
N LEU A 94 20.38 -0.93 0.52
CA LEU A 94 20.39 -0.55 -0.89
C LEU A 94 18.97 -0.40 -1.42
N ASP A 95 18.80 0.47 -2.42
CA ASP A 95 17.53 0.65 -3.10
C ASP A 95 17.15 -0.59 -3.90
N MET A 96 15.87 -0.97 -3.84
CA MET A 96 15.34 -2.14 -4.51
C MET A 96 14.01 -1.80 -5.19
N ARG A 97 13.83 -2.26 -6.44
CA ARG A 97 12.55 -2.14 -7.13
C ARG A 97 11.63 -3.26 -6.68
N TRP A 98 10.60 -2.92 -5.91
CA TRP A 98 9.73 -3.94 -5.31
C TRP A 98 8.29 -3.47 -5.12
N GLY A 99 7.37 -4.44 -5.13
CA GLY A 99 5.97 -4.20 -4.81
C GLY A 99 5.20 -5.49 -4.56
N LEU A 100 4.01 -5.32 -3.98
CA LEU A 100 3.08 -6.40 -3.69
C LEU A 100 1.99 -6.52 -4.76
N THR A 101 1.50 -7.74 -4.94
CA THR A 101 0.33 -8.04 -5.76
C THR A 101 -0.61 -9.02 -5.08
N THR A 102 -1.92 -8.94 -5.33
CA THR A 102 -2.87 -9.98 -4.88
C THR A 102 -3.22 -10.97 -5.99
N VAL A 103 -3.04 -10.56 -7.25
CA VAL A 103 -3.33 -11.41 -8.40
C VAL A 103 -2.28 -12.51 -8.56
N ASP A 104 -2.73 -13.66 -9.07
CA ASP A 104 -1.88 -14.84 -9.26
C ASP A 104 -1.00 -14.74 -10.52
N ARG A 105 -1.36 -13.87 -11.46
CA ARG A 105 -0.70 -13.63 -12.73
C ARG A 105 -0.60 -12.11 -12.95
N PRO A 106 0.46 -11.49 -12.43
CA PRO A 106 0.57 -10.04 -12.38
C PRO A 106 0.77 -9.43 -13.76
N THR A 107 0.59 -8.11 -13.81
CA THR A 107 0.95 -7.27 -14.95
C THR A 107 2.07 -6.33 -14.53
N PHE A 108 3.13 -6.26 -15.35
CA PHE A 108 4.28 -5.38 -15.14
C PHE A 108 4.18 -4.19 -16.08
N TRP A 109 4.61 -3.01 -15.62
CA TRP A 109 4.49 -1.76 -16.35
C TRP A 109 5.85 -1.11 -16.54
N PHE A 110 6.13 -0.71 -17.78
CA PHE A 110 7.40 -0.13 -18.18
C PHE A 110 7.16 1.08 -19.08
N HIS A 111 8.15 1.97 -19.14
CA HIS A 111 8.19 3.09 -20.05
C HIS A 111 9.49 3.08 -20.85
N LEU A 112 9.36 3.25 -22.16
CA LEU A 112 10.47 3.43 -23.08
C LEU A 112 10.59 4.90 -23.43
N PRO A 113 11.71 5.56 -23.09
CA PRO A 113 11.99 6.92 -23.51
C PRO A 113 12.44 6.95 -24.98
N ASP A 114 12.36 8.13 -25.59
CA ASP A 114 12.54 8.33 -27.04
C ASP A 114 13.86 7.78 -27.59
N GLN A 115 14.95 7.90 -26.83
CA GLN A 115 16.28 7.47 -27.24
C GLN A 115 16.45 5.95 -27.38
N LEU A 116 15.49 5.14 -26.91
CA LEU A 116 15.53 3.66 -27.01
C LEU A 116 14.56 3.11 -28.07
N LEU A 117 13.97 3.99 -28.89
CA LEU A 117 12.97 3.62 -29.89
C LEU A 117 13.62 3.40 -31.26
N ALA A 118 13.85 2.14 -31.61
CA ALA A 118 14.35 1.77 -32.94
C ALA A 118 14.07 0.29 -33.29
N ASN A 119 12.89 -0.24 -32.94
CA ASN A 119 12.54 -1.65 -33.19
C ASN A 119 13.54 -2.65 -32.59
N HIS A 120 14.01 -2.35 -31.38
CA HIS A 120 14.95 -3.19 -30.67
C HIS A 120 14.28 -4.47 -30.15
N PRO A 121 14.96 -5.62 -30.22
CA PRO A 121 14.52 -6.83 -29.53
C PRO A 121 14.55 -6.62 -28.03
N ALA A 122 13.47 -6.98 -27.36
CA ALA A 122 13.35 -6.94 -25.91
C ALA A 122 12.82 -8.27 -25.37
N GLU A 123 13.26 -8.62 -24.17
CA GLU A 123 12.91 -9.85 -23.49
C GLU A 123 12.55 -9.57 -22.05
N PHE A 124 11.37 -10.05 -21.65
CA PHE A 124 10.95 -10.09 -20.26
C PHE A 124 11.11 -11.51 -19.71
N THR A 125 11.70 -11.63 -18.53
CA THR A 125 11.78 -12.89 -17.79
C THR A 125 11.25 -12.71 -16.38
N LEU A 126 10.58 -13.73 -15.87
CA LEU A 126 10.14 -13.87 -14.49
C LEU A 126 10.69 -15.18 -13.94
N ARG A 127 11.36 -15.11 -12.79
CA ARG A 127 12.01 -16.24 -12.12
C ARG A 127 11.47 -16.42 -10.71
N ASP A 128 11.41 -17.65 -10.24
CA ASP A 128 11.13 -17.94 -8.84
C ASP A 128 12.36 -17.70 -7.94
N GLY A 129 12.20 -17.91 -6.63
CA GLY A 129 13.29 -17.76 -5.66
C GLY A 129 14.45 -18.75 -5.81
N ALA A 130 14.30 -19.81 -6.62
CA ALA A 130 15.38 -20.73 -6.96
C ALA A 130 16.08 -20.33 -8.28
N GLY A 131 15.68 -19.21 -8.90
CA GLY A 131 16.22 -18.73 -10.16
C GLY A 131 15.64 -19.43 -11.39
N LYS A 132 14.66 -20.32 -11.23
CA LYS A 132 14.01 -21.01 -12.36
C LYS A 132 13.09 -20.02 -13.09
N ILE A 133 13.23 -19.95 -14.41
CA ILE A 133 12.33 -19.15 -15.26
C ILE A 133 10.93 -19.78 -15.22
N VAL A 134 9.96 -19.00 -14.73
CA VAL A 134 8.54 -19.38 -14.69
C VAL A 134 7.74 -18.74 -15.83
N TYR A 135 8.23 -17.62 -16.37
CA TYR A 135 7.66 -17.00 -17.56
C TYR A 135 8.74 -16.22 -18.32
N GLN A 136 8.67 -16.27 -19.65
CA GLN A 136 9.54 -15.54 -20.56
C GLN A 136 8.74 -15.15 -21.80
N THR A 137 8.97 -13.94 -22.30
CA THR A 137 8.38 -13.48 -23.56
C THR A 137 9.31 -12.50 -24.25
N LYS A 138 9.24 -12.47 -25.58
CA LYS A 138 10.01 -11.55 -26.43
C LYS A 138 9.05 -10.66 -27.22
N PHE A 139 9.50 -9.45 -27.52
CA PHE A 139 8.75 -8.46 -28.28
C PHE A 139 9.69 -7.45 -28.92
N ILE A 140 9.19 -6.74 -29.92
CA ILE A 140 9.89 -5.63 -30.55
C ILE A 140 9.40 -4.30 -29.97
N THR A 141 10.33 -3.41 -29.64
CA THR A 141 9.99 -2.06 -29.17
C THR A 141 9.43 -1.19 -30.30
N PRO A 142 8.60 -0.19 -30.03
CA PRO A 142 8.13 0.71 -31.09
C PRO A 142 9.26 1.56 -31.70
N ALA A 143 9.10 1.94 -32.96
CA ALA A 143 10.10 2.71 -33.70
C ALA A 143 10.12 4.22 -33.38
N THR A 144 8.97 4.85 -33.09
CA THR A 144 8.85 6.31 -33.27
C THR A 144 8.01 7.07 -32.22
N ALA A 145 7.55 6.44 -31.14
CA ALA A 145 6.87 7.19 -30.08
C ALA A 145 7.17 6.63 -28.67
N PRO A 146 7.40 7.51 -27.67
CA PRO A 146 7.58 7.09 -26.30
C PRO A 146 6.35 6.35 -25.87
N VAL A 147 6.55 5.25 -25.15
CA VAL A 147 5.45 4.33 -24.86
C VAL A 147 5.55 3.85 -23.43
N THR A 148 4.43 3.96 -22.74
CA THR A 148 4.18 3.14 -21.56
C THR A 148 3.51 1.86 -22.03
N PHE A 149 4.04 0.72 -21.63
CA PHE A 149 3.50 -0.57 -22.03
C PHE A 149 3.43 -1.51 -20.83
N LYS A 150 2.67 -2.59 -21.03
CA LYS A 150 2.46 -3.61 -20.01
C LYS A 150 2.86 -4.98 -20.51
N VAL A 151 3.46 -5.77 -19.63
CA VAL A 151 3.71 -7.20 -19.85
C VAL A 151 2.77 -7.96 -18.94
N VAL A 152 1.82 -8.69 -19.53
CA VAL A 152 0.83 -9.49 -18.81
C VAL A 152 1.35 -10.92 -18.71
N VAL A 153 1.36 -11.50 -17.51
CA VAL A 153 1.60 -12.93 -17.34
C VAL A 153 0.34 -13.69 -17.78
N PRO A 154 0.41 -14.54 -18.83
CA PRO A 154 -0.78 -15.17 -19.39
C PRO A 154 -1.34 -16.26 -18.46
N THR A 155 -2.58 -16.67 -18.72
CA THR A 155 -3.27 -17.74 -17.97
C THR A 155 -2.66 -19.13 -18.17
N THR A 156 -1.79 -19.31 -19.15
CA THR A 156 -1.07 -20.57 -19.43
C THR A 156 0.10 -20.84 -18.49
N VAL A 157 0.65 -19.82 -17.83
CA VAL A 157 1.73 -19.97 -16.83
C VAL A 157 1.19 -20.67 -15.57
N SER A 158 2.01 -21.12 -14.62
CA SER A 158 1.47 -21.54 -13.31
C SER A 158 1.19 -20.32 -12.41
N PRO A 159 0.12 -20.31 -11.59
CA PRO A 159 -0.13 -19.24 -10.63
C PRO A 159 1.08 -18.96 -9.74
N LEU A 160 1.43 -17.69 -9.51
CA LEU A 160 2.47 -17.34 -8.55
C LEU A 160 2.04 -17.76 -7.15
N THR A 161 2.96 -18.36 -6.39
CA THR A 161 2.68 -18.81 -5.03
C THR A 161 2.63 -17.62 -4.07
N VAL A 162 1.66 -17.65 -3.16
CA VAL A 162 1.49 -16.62 -2.13
C VAL A 162 2.70 -16.62 -1.18
N HIS A 163 3.16 -15.42 -0.79
CA HIS A 163 4.31 -15.14 0.05
C HIS A 163 5.67 -15.63 -0.49
N GLN A 164 5.74 -16.03 -1.77
CA GLN A 164 7.02 -16.30 -2.43
C GLN A 164 7.49 -15.07 -3.23
N PRO A 165 8.77 -14.70 -3.13
CA PRO A 165 9.35 -13.68 -3.99
C PRO A 165 9.59 -14.24 -5.40
N TYR A 166 9.35 -13.38 -6.40
CA TYR A 166 9.72 -13.62 -7.78
C TYR A 166 10.52 -12.44 -8.29
N TYR A 167 11.46 -12.74 -9.19
CA TYR A 167 12.40 -11.78 -9.75
C TYR A 167 12.07 -11.58 -11.21
N TRP A 168 11.83 -10.33 -11.60
CA TRP A 168 11.61 -9.98 -12.99
C TRP A 168 12.80 -9.22 -13.55
N GLN A 169 12.99 -9.37 -14.85
CA GLN A 169 14.00 -8.66 -15.62
C GLN A 169 13.41 -8.31 -16.98
N LEU A 170 13.65 -7.08 -17.41
CA LEU A 170 13.44 -6.63 -18.78
C LEU A 170 14.79 -6.26 -19.37
N ALA A 171 15.18 -6.93 -20.44
CA ALA A 171 16.40 -6.67 -21.19
C ALA A 171 16.05 -6.24 -22.61
N MET A 172 16.87 -5.36 -23.19
CA MET A 172 16.77 -4.87 -24.56
C MET A 172 18.16 -4.89 -25.18
N GLU A 173 18.23 -5.43 -26.39
CA GLU A 173 19.45 -5.40 -27.21
C GLU A 173 19.43 -4.15 -28.10
N ILE A 174 20.54 -3.43 -28.19
CA ILE A 174 20.72 -2.24 -29.05
C ILE A 174 21.79 -2.59 -30.09
N PRO A 175 21.40 -3.17 -31.24
CA PRO A 175 22.34 -3.76 -32.19
C PRO A 175 23.33 -2.75 -32.79
N GLU A 176 22.92 -1.49 -32.94
CA GLU A 176 23.70 -0.43 -33.60
C GLU A 176 25.00 -0.11 -32.86
N VAL A 177 25.03 -0.37 -31.55
CA VAL A 177 26.17 -0.08 -30.68
C VAL A 177 26.63 -1.30 -29.87
N ASP A 178 26.16 -2.51 -30.23
CA ASP A 178 26.44 -3.77 -29.54
C ASP A 178 26.30 -3.64 -28.00
N ASP A 179 25.19 -3.04 -27.58
CA ASP A 179 24.93 -2.74 -26.17
C ASP A 179 23.65 -3.44 -25.70
N ARG A 180 23.58 -3.72 -24.40
CA ARG A 180 22.45 -4.39 -23.77
C ARG A 180 21.98 -3.57 -22.58
N ARG A 181 20.75 -3.08 -22.64
CA ARG A 181 20.10 -2.36 -21.53
C ARG A 181 19.24 -3.31 -20.73
N MET A 182 19.27 -3.16 -19.41
CA MET A 182 18.55 -4.06 -18.52
C MET A 182 18.02 -3.33 -17.29
N ILE A 183 16.83 -3.72 -16.85
CA ILE A 183 16.24 -3.32 -15.59
C ILE A 183 15.63 -4.55 -14.90
N THR A 184 15.73 -4.59 -13.58
CA THR A 184 15.30 -5.73 -12.75
C THR A 184 14.48 -5.25 -11.56
N GLY A 185 13.75 -6.18 -10.94
CA GLY A 185 13.07 -5.95 -9.67
C GLY A 185 12.41 -7.20 -9.11
N LEU A 186 11.76 -7.05 -7.96
CA LEU A 186 11.00 -8.09 -7.29
C LEU A 186 9.51 -7.82 -7.35
N ILE A 187 8.76 -8.90 -7.28
CA ILE A 187 7.34 -8.93 -7.00
C ILE A 187 7.06 -10.02 -5.99
N GLN A 188 6.11 -9.79 -5.10
CA GLN A 188 5.64 -10.81 -4.17
C GLN A 188 4.12 -10.84 -4.16
N ARG A 189 3.55 -12.04 -4.35
CA ARG A 189 2.12 -12.24 -4.20
C ARG A 189 1.77 -12.33 -2.72
N VAL A 190 0.70 -11.66 -2.29
CA VAL A 190 0.13 -11.77 -0.94
C VAL A 190 -1.29 -12.31 -1.01
N SER A 191 -1.72 -12.99 0.06
CA SER A 191 -3.12 -13.39 0.21
C SER A 191 -3.98 -12.15 0.37
N SER A 192 -5.16 -12.15 -0.26
CA SER A 192 -6.15 -11.10 0.01
C SER A 192 -6.74 -11.32 1.41
N SER A 193 -6.39 -10.46 2.36
CA SER A 193 -6.87 -10.56 3.74
C SER A 193 -8.38 -10.33 3.82
N THR A 194 -9.05 -10.85 4.85
CA THR A 194 -10.50 -10.61 5.05
C THR A 194 -10.82 -9.11 5.09
N GLN A 195 -9.96 -8.31 5.72
CA GLN A 195 -10.10 -6.86 5.77
C GLN A 195 -9.99 -6.22 4.38
N LEU A 196 -9.01 -6.62 3.58
CA LEU A 196 -8.86 -6.12 2.21
C LEU A 196 -10.08 -6.48 1.35
N GLN A 197 -10.55 -7.73 1.46
CA GLN A 197 -11.75 -8.18 0.74
C GLN A 197 -12.97 -7.34 1.14
N GLN A 198 -13.19 -7.11 2.43
CA GLN A 198 -14.28 -6.27 2.94
C GLN A 198 -14.20 -4.84 2.37
N GLN A 199 -13.02 -4.22 2.40
CA GLN A 199 -12.80 -2.89 1.82
C GLN A 199 -13.12 -2.88 0.32
N LEU A 200 -12.66 -3.89 -0.44
CA LEU A 200 -12.91 -4.00 -1.87
C LEU A 200 -14.40 -4.20 -2.20
N THR A 201 -15.16 -4.96 -1.41
CA THR A 201 -16.62 -5.09 -1.61
C THR A 201 -17.40 -3.79 -1.43
N LEU A 202 -16.86 -2.82 -0.69
CA LEU A 202 -17.50 -1.52 -0.48
C LEU A 202 -17.25 -0.52 -1.62
N THR A 203 -16.32 -0.83 -2.52
CA THR A 203 -15.99 0.03 -3.66
C THR A 203 -16.96 -0.16 -4.82
N LYS A 204 -17.26 0.92 -5.52
CA LYS A 204 -18.20 0.97 -6.65
C LYS A 204 -17.51 1.31 -7.96
N THR A 205 -16.34 1.92 -7.90
CA THR A 205 -15.59 2.38 -9.09
C THR A 205 -14.18 1.76 -9.15
N PRO A 206 -13.57 1.66 -10.35
CA PRO A 206 -12.17 1.27 -10.49
C PRO A 206 -11.22 2.17 -9.70
N LEU A 207 -11.51 3.48 -9.62
CA LEU A 207 -10.71 4.43 -8.86
C LEU A 207 -10.70 4.10 -7.36
N GLU A 208 -11.86 3.88 -6.75
CA GLU A 208 -11.97 3.52 -5.32
C GLU A 208 -11.23 2.21 -5.02
N ARG A 209 -11.30 1.23 -5.92
CA ARG A 209 -10.53 -0.02 -5.81
C ARG A 209 -9.03 0.22 -5.85
N ALA A 210 -8.55 1.06 -6.77
CA ALA A 210 -7.14 1.42 -6.85
C ALA A 210 -6.66 2.12 -5.57
N VAL A 211 -7.49 3.00 -4.98
CA VAL A 211 -7.23 3.64 -3.69
C VAL A 211 -7.09 2.61 -2.56
N VAL A 212 -8.00 1.62 -2.51
CA VAL A 212 -7.92 0.54 -1.51
C VAL A 212 -6.63 -0.26 -1.66
N TYR A 213 -6.26 -0.66 -2.88
CA TYR A 213 -5.01 -1.39 -3.11
C TYR A 213 -3.78 -0.57 -2.71
N ALA A 214 -3.69 0.69 -3.13
CA ALA A 214 -2.56 1.57 -2.81
C ALA A 214 -2.41 1.79 -1.30
N ARG A 215 -3.52 2.00 -0.58
CA ARG A 215 -3.52 2.15 0.89
C ARG A 215 -3.08 0.88 1.62
N ASN A 216 -3.26 -0.29 1.02
CA ASN A 216 -2.80 -1.56 1.57
C ASN A 216 -1.39 -1.96 1.04
N GLY A 217 -0.68 -1.05 0.37
CA GLY A 217 0.67 -1.31 -0.14
C GLY A 217 0.74 -2.23 -1.37
N ILE A 218 -0.40 -2.49 -2.02
CA ILE A 218 -0.52 -3.39 -3.17
C ILE A 218 -0.34 -2.59 -4.46
N TRP A 219 0.93 -2.35 -4.80
CA TRP A 219 1.32 -1.48 -5.91
C TRP A 219 0.85 -1.97 -7.27
N TYR A 220 1.15 -3.23 -7.62
CA TYR A 220 0.93 -3.75 -8.98
C TYR A 220 -0.55 -3.74 -9.36
N ASP A 221 -1.44 -4.07 -8.42
CA ASP A 221 -2.88 -4.11 -8.64
C ASP A 221 -3.46 -2.70 -8.78
N ALA A 222 -3.02 -1.75 -7.95
CA ALA A 222 -3.43 -0.35 -8.02
C ALA A 222 -3.02 0.27 -9.37
N LEU A 223 -1.74 0.13 -9.74
CA LEU A 223 -1.20 0.67 -10.97
C LEU A 223 -1.86 0.04 -12.20
N THR A 224 -2.03 -1.29 -12.21
CA THR A 224 -2.65 -2.00 -13.33
C THR A 224 -4.10 -1.58 -13.54
N LEU A 225 -4.86 -1.38 -12.47
CA LEU A 225 -6.24 -0.94 -12.57
C LEU A 225 -6.33 0.45 -13.20
N LEU A 226 -5.56 1.43 -12.69
CA LEU A 226 -5.52 2.78 -13.25
C LEU A 226 -5.00 2.80 -14.69
N GLY A 227 -3.94 2.04 -14.98
CA GLY A 227 -3.34 1.95 -16.31
C GLY A 227 -4.29 1.36 -17.35
N ASN A 228 -5.07 0.33 -16.97
CA ASN A 228 -6.08 -0.26 -17.85
C ASN A 228 -7.25 0.71 -18.12
N GLU A 229 -7.75 1.40 -17.09
CA GLU A 229 -8.80 2.42 -17.27
C GLU A 229 -8.30 3.56 -18.16
N LYS A 230 -7.08 4.04 -17.94
CA LYS A 230 -6.43 5.07 -18.77
C LYS A 230 -6.25 4.61 -20.21
N GLN A 231 -5.86 3.35 -20.44
CA GLN A 231 -5.68 2.79 -21.79
C GLN A 231 -7.01 2.64 -22.54
N SER A 232 -8.14 2.42 -21.83
CA SER A 232 -9.46 2.18 -22.43
C SER A 232 -10.03 3.38 -23.22
N GLY A 233 -9.37 4.54 -23.18
CA GLY A 233 -9.71 5.69 -24.01
C GLY A 233 -10.92 6.50 -23.53
N ARG A 234 -11.56 6.13 -22.42
CA ARG A 234 -12.45 7.05 -21.71
C ARG A 234 -11.60 8.22 -21.22
N GLN A 235 -11.86 9.43 -21.73
CA GLN A 235 -11.20 10.67 -21.28
C GLN A 235 -11.67 11.04 -19.87
N ASP A 236 -11.41 10.16 -18.92
CA ASP A 236 -11.67 10.36 -17.51
C ASP A 236 -10.46 11.09 -16.92
N SER A 237 -10.65 12.41 -16.73
CA SER A 237 -9.64 13.28 -16.13
C SER A 237 -9.30 12.86 -14.70
N THR A 238 -10.24 12.24 -13.98
CA THR A 238 -10.02 11.73 -12.63
C THR A 238 -9.09 10.52 -12.64
N ILE A 239 -9.28 9.56 -13.56
CA ILE A 239 -8.35 8.43 -13.73
C ILE A 239 -6.95 8.91 -14.13
N THR A 240 -6.87 9.90 -15.03
CA THR A 240 -5.56 10.45 -15.44
C THR A 240 -4.86 11.19 -14.29
N ALA A 241 -5.59 11.94 -13.48
CA ALA A 241 -5.06 12.58 -12.27
C ALA A 241 -4.56 11.53 -11.27
N ALA A 242 -5.37 10.51 -10.99
CA ALA A 242 -5.04 9.39 -10.11
C ALA A 242 -3.78 8.62 -10.54
N TRP A 243 -3.67 8.30 -11.84
CA TRP A 243 -2.47 7.69 -12.42
C TRP A 243 -1.24 8.55 -12.21
N THR A 244 -1.36 9.86 -12.47
CA THR A 244 -0.27 10.82 -12.30
C THR A 244 0.15 10.95 -10.84
N ASP A 245 -0.81 11.04 -9.92
CA ASP A 245 -0.59 11.13 -8.47
C ASP A 245 0.09 9.87 -7.91
N LEU A 246 -0.27 8.68 -8.41
CA LEU A 246 0.38 7.44 -8.02
C LEU A 246 1.83 7.39 -8.50
N LEU A 247 2.10 7.75 -9.76
CA LEU A 247 3.46 7.80 -10.31
C LEU A 247 4.33 8.89 -9.66
N LYS A 248 3.73 10.02 -9.28
CA LYS A 248 4.43 11.10 -8.57
C LYS A 248 5.04 10.63 -7.25
N GLN A 249 4.39 9.72 -6.54
CA GLN A 249 4.89 9.17 -5.27
C GLN A 249 6.18 8.36 -5.42
N ILE A 250 6.47 7.90 -6.64
CA ILE A 250 7.73 7.21 -6.97
C ILE A 250 8.60 8.06 -7.93
N GLN A 251 8.36 9.38 -7.97
CA GLN A 251 9.10 10.36 -8.77
C GLN A 251 9.02 10.15 -10.30
N LEU A 252 7.95 9.49 -10.77
CA LEU A 252 7.71 9.18 -12.19
C LEU A 252 6.59 10.05 -12.80
N GLN A 253 6.30 11.23 -12.25
CA GLN A 253 5.25 12.11 -12.79
C GLN A 253 5.52 12.55 -14.24
N GLY A 254 6.79 12.67 -14.66
CA GLY A 254 7.16 13.10 -16.01
C GLY A 254 6.72 12.12 -17.11
N ILE A 255 6.57 10.83 -16.79
CA ILE A 255 6.14 9.80 -17.75
C ILE A 255 4.62 9.58 -17.74
N ALA A 256 3.89 10.20 -16.81
CA ALA A 256 2.46 9.94 -16.62
C ALA A 256 1.59 10.33 -17.82
N ALA A 257 2.04 11.31 -18.61
CA ALA A 257 1.38 11.78 -19.82
C ALA A 257 1.68 10.90 -21.06
N ALA A 258 2.66 9.99 -20.99
CA ALA A 258 3.02 9.14 -22.12
C ALA A 258 1.84 8.24 -22.54
N PRO A 259 1.67 7.98 -23.85
CA PRO A 259 0.62 7.11 -24.33
C PRO A 259 0.84 5.66 -23.84
N ILE A 260 -0.25 5.01 -23.44
CA ILE A 260 -0.23 3.58 -23.11
C ILE A 260 -0.54 2.77 -24.36
N ARG A 261 0.36 1.88 -24.77
CA ARG A 261 0.15 1.00 -25.94
C ARG A 261 0.47 -0.46 -25.59
N SER A 262 -0.22 -1.37 -26.26
CA SER A 262 0.13 -2.79 -26.24
C SER A 262 1.30 -3.03 -27.18
N LEU A 263 2.29 -3.80 -26.74
CA LEU A 263 3.33 -4.32 -27.61
C LEU A 263 2.91 -5.70 -28.09
N ASN A 264 3.17 -5.99 -29.36
CA ASN A 264 2.91 -7.30 -29.93
C ASN A 264 4.08 -8.23 -29.57
N ASN A 265 3.77 -9.43 -29.10
CA ASN A 265 4.78 -10.46 -28.89
C ASN A 265 5.35 -10.89 -30.24
N GLU A 266 6.63 -11.22 -30.29
CA GLU A 266 7.19 -11.95 -31.43
C GLU A 266 6.59 -13.37 -31.44
N ASN A 267 6.16 -13.83 -32.61
CA ASN A 267 5.70 -15.20 -32.84
C ASN A 267 6.89 -16.17 -32.88
#